data_AF-A0A6M1NS17-F1
#
_entry.id   AF-A0A6M1NS17-F1
#
_cell.length_a   1.000
_cell.length_b   1.000
_cell.length_c   1.000
_cell.angle_alpha   90.00
_cell.angle_beta   90.00
_cell.angle_gamma   90.00
#
_symmetry.space_group_name_H-M   'P 1'
#
loop_
_entity.id
_entity.type
_entity.pdbx_description
1 polymer ?
#
loop_
_entity_poly.entity_id
_entity_poly.type
_entity_poly.pdbx_seq_one_letter_code
_entity_poly.pdbx_strand_id
1 'polypeptide(L)'
;MKNWYAQTKQAFFFSLMFYIGSTILLVLKVSIAPILFSFSLAVSMIWVLLVLREIMLSPRISNQERLLLILFIILLNIFAGIVYFYLLRKRVIGDPKN
;
A
#
# COMPACT_ATOMS: atom_id res chain seq x y z
N MET A 1 -2.52 -19.76 -4.55
CA MET A 1 -2.74 -18.37 -4.11
C MET A 1 -1.76 -17.87 -3.01
N LYS A 2 -0.69 -18.61 -2.67
CA LYS A 2 0.21 -18.27 -1.54
C LYS A 2 1.20 -17.11 -1.80
N ASN A 3 1.54 -16.83 -3.07
CA ASN A 3 2.58 -15.85 -3.42
C ASN A 3 2.12 -14.38 -3.47
N TRP A 4 0.85 -14.11 -3.79
CA TRP A 4 0.36 -12.73 -3.95
C TRP A 4 0.27 -11.98 -2.62
N TYR A 5 -0.01 -12.68 -1.51
CA TYR A 5 -0.10 -12.07 -0.18
C TYR A 5 1.19 -11.38 0.23
N ALA A 6 2.33 -12.05 0.01
CA ALA A 6 3.64 -11.54 0.35
C ALA A 6 4.06 -10.42 -0.62
N GLN A 7 3.76 -10.57 -1.92
CA GLN A 7 4.11 -9.59 -2.96
C GLN A 7 3.48 -8.22 -2.69
N THR A 8 2.17 -8.15 -2.41
CA THR A 8 1.49 -6.87 -2.14
C THR A 8 2.09 -6.16 -0.92
N LYS A 9 2.41 -6.93 0.14
CA LYS A 9 3.01 -6.39 1.37
C LYS A 9 4.46 -5.95 1.15
N GLN A 10 5.23 -6.69 0.36
CA GLN A 10 6.61 -6.35 -0.01
C GLN A 10 6.65 -5.08 -0.85
N ALA A 11 5.79 -4.96 -1.87
CA ALA A 11 5.68 -3.76 -2.69
C ALA A 11 5.36 -2.52 -1.85
N PHE A 12 4.44 -2.66 -0.87
CA PHE A 12 4.14 -1.59 0.07
C PHE A 12 5.37 -1.21 0.92
N PHE A 13 6.03 -2.16 1.57
CA PHE A 13 7.20 -1.87 2.40
C PHE A 13 8.37 -1.28 1.60
N PHE A 14 8.57 -1.74 0.36
CA PHE A 14 9.56 -1.17 -0.52
C PHE A 14 9.24 0.30 -0.82
N SER A 15 7.99 0.62 -1.19
CA SER A 15 7.58 2.02 -1.37
C SER A 15 7.73 2.87 -0.10
N LEU A 16 7.38 2.32 1.06
CA LEU A 16 7.46 2.99 2.35
C LEU A 16 8.92 3.31 2.73
N MET A 17 9.84 2.36 2.50
CA MET A 17 11.26 2.56 2.77
C MET A 17 11.84 3.69 1.91
N PHE A 18 11.52 3.72 0.61
CA PHE A 18 11.93 4.82 -0.28
C PHE A 18 11.30 6.14 0.11
N TYR A 19 10.04 6.15 0.53
CA TYR A 19 9.36 7.36 0.99
C TYR A 19 10.00 7.93 2.25
N ILE A 20 10.27 7.11 3.26
CA ILE A 20 10.96 7.51 4.50
C ILE A 20 12.38 8.00 4.17
N GLY A 21 13.13 7.23 3.37
CA GLY A 21 14.51 7.59 3.00
C GLY A 21 14.59 8.91 2.22
N SER A 22 13.72 9.09 1.22
CA SER A 22 13.66 10.34 0.46
C SER A 22 13.20 11.53 1.31
N THR A 23 12.27 11.32 2.25
CA THR A 23 11.86 12.37 3.21
C THR A 23 13.03 12.80 4.10
N ILE A 24 13.81 11.86 4.62
CA ILE A 24 15.03 12.16 5.41
C ILE A 24 16.02 12.95 4.56
N LEU A 25 16.29 12.51 3.32
CA LEU A 25 17.20 13.20 2.41
C LEU A 25 16.72 14.61 2.03
N LEU A 26 15.39 14.82 1.90
CA LEU A 26 14.80 16.14 1.69
C LEU A 26 15.08 17.06 2.88
N VAL A 27 14.92 16.57 4.12
CA VAL A 27 15.24 17.32 5.34
C VAL A 27 16.74 17.67 5.40
N LEU A 28 17.61 16.75 4.98
CA LEU A 28 19.05 16.96 4.87
C LEU A 28 19.46 17.79 3.64
N LYS A 29 18.51 18.24 2.82
CA LYS A 29 18.71 19.05 1.61
C LYS A 29 19.65 18.42 0.57
N VAL A 30 19.61 17.09 0.45
CA VAL A 30 20.40 16.37 -0.56
C VAL A 30 19.75 16.52 -1.94
N SER A 31 20.53 16.91 -2.95
CA SER A 31 20.02 17.25 -4.29
C SER A 31 19.27 16.12 -5.01
N ILE A 32 19.58 14.85 -4.70
CA ILE A 32 18.92 13.68 -5.30
C ILE A 32 17.55 13.38 -4.66
N ALA A 33 17.23 13.99 -3.52
CA ALA A 33 16.05 13.63 -2.73
C ALA A 33 14.71 13.79 -3.47
N PRO A 34 14.45 14.85 -4.26
CA PRO A 34 13.20 14.99 -5.02
C PRO A 34 13.01 13.89 -6.07
N ILE A 35 14.11 13.45 -6.68
CA ILE A 35 14.10 12.36 -7.67
C ILE A 35 13.74 11.05 -6.97
N LEU A 36 14.41 10.72 -5.86
CA LEU A 36 14.08 9.52 -5.08
C LEU A 36 12.64 9.55 -4.55
N PHE A 37 12.15 10.73 -4.14
CA PHE A 37 10.77 10.90 -3.70
C PHE A 37 9.79 10.57 -4.81
N SER A 38 10.04 11.07 -6.03
CA SER A 38 9.22 10.78 -7.21
C SER A 38 9.23 9.29 -7.56
N PHE A 39 10.38 8.63 -7.47
CA PHE A 39 10.47 7.17 -7.61
C PHE A 39 9.66 6.44 -6.55
N SER A 40 9.69 6.90 -5.30
CA SER A 40 8.89 6.30 -4.22
C SER A 40 7.39 6.36 -4.51
N LEU A 41 6.91 7.48 -5.07
CA LEU A 41 5.52 7.66 -5.46
C LEU A 41 5.16 6.76 -6.64
N ALA A 42 6.02 6.64 -7.65
CA ALA A 42 5.80 5.74 -8.78
C ALA A 42 5.69 4.27 -8.32
N VAL A 43 6.60 3.83 -7.44
CA VAL A 43 6.54 2.49 -6.83
C VAL A 43 5.27 2.35 -5.96
N SER A 44 4.81 3.41 -5.31
CA SER A 44 3.59 3.37 -4.50
C SER A 44 2.36 2.95 -5.32
N MET A 45 2.30 3.35 -6.60
CA MET A 45 1.20 2.96 -7.48
C MET A 45 1.12 1.44 -7.67
N ILE A 46 2.24 0.74 -7.64
CA ILE A 46 2.29 -0.72 -7.80
C ILE A 46 1.50 -1.39 -6.67
N TRP A 47 1.79 -1.06 -5.40
CA TRP A 47 1.09 -1.69 -4.29
C TRP A 47 -0.37 -1.24 -4.22
N VAL A 48 -0.67 0.00 -4.60
CA VAL A 48 -2.06 0.49 -4.68
C VAL A 48 -2.87 -0.38 -5.64
N LEU A 49 -2.38 -0.62 -6.86
CA LEU A 49 -3.06 -1.49 -7.82
C LEU A 49 -3.24 -2.93 -7.31
N LEU A 50 -2.23 -3.48 -6.64
CA LEU A 50 -2.31 -4.80 -6.03
C LEU A 50 -3.37 -4.86 -4.92
N VAL A 51 -3.44 -3.84 -4.05
CA VAL A 51 -4.44 -3.76 -2.97
C VAL A 51 -5.84 -3.54 -3.53
N LEU A 52 -6.01 -2.70 -4.55
CA LEU A 52 -7.31 -2.52 -5.22
C LEU A 52 -7.81 -3.84 -5.79
N ARG A 53 -6.92 -4.64 -6.40
CA ARG A 53 -7.26 -5.99 -6.86
C ARG A 53 -7.67 -6.91 -5.69
N GLU A 54 -6.95 -6.89 -4.57
CA GLU A 54 -7.34 -7.65 -3.36
C GLU A 54 -8.75 -7.28 -2.86
N ILE A 55 -9.05 -5.98 -2.84
CA ILE A 55 -10.34 -5.44 -2.39
C ILE A 55 -11.47 -5.81 -3.37
N MET A 56 -11.24 -5.69 -4.68
CA MET A 56 -12.23 -6.01 -5.71
C MET A 56 -12.56 -7.50 -5.76
N LEU A 57 -11.55 -8.36 -5.63
CA LEU A 57 -11.73 -9.82 -5.71
C LEU A 57 -12.18 -10.43 -4.37
N SER A 58 -12.25 -9.65 -3.29
CA SER A 58 -12.67 -10.16 -1.99
C SER A 58 -14.16 -10.53 -1.99
N PRO A 59 -14.52 -11.78 -1.65
CA PRO A 59 -15.90 -12.20 -1.43
C PRO A 59 -16.40 -11.88 0.00
N ARG A 60 -15.53 -11.36 0.88
CA ARG A 60 -15.82 -11.20 2.32
C ARG A 60 -16.37 -9.83 2.70
N ILE A 61 -16.26 -8.85 1.81
CA ILE A 61 -16.68 -7.48 2.06
C ILE A 61 -17.88 -7.12 1.19
N SER A 62 -18.77 -6.29 1.73
CA SER A 62 -19.89 -5.74 0.99
C SER A 62 -19.44 -4.73 -0.07
N ASN A 63 -20.32 -4.43 -1.04
CA ASN A 63 -20.02 -3.43 -2.08
C ASN A 63 -19.76 -2.03 -1.50
N GLN A 64 -20.44 -1.64 -0.41
CA GLN A 64 -20.23 -0.36 0.25
C GLN A 64 -18.85 -0.29 0.94
N GLU A 65 -18.48 -1.33 1.69
CA GLU A 65 -17.14 -1.43 2.30
C GLU A 65 -16.04 -1.44 1.25
N ARG A 66 -16.26 -2.12 0.12
CA ARG A 66 -15.33 -2.14 -1.01
C ARG A 66 -15.07 -0.74 -1.54
N LEU A 67 -16.13 0.03 -1.80
CA LEU A 67 -16.00 1.40 -2.30
C LEU A 67 -15.26 2.30 -1.29
N LEU A 68 -15.63 2.22 0.00
CA LEU A 68 -14.99 3.01 1.06
C LEU A 68 -13.50 2.67 1.20
N LEU A 69 -13.13 1.38 1.14
CA LEU A 69 -11.74 0.94 1.20
C LEU A 69 -10.94 1.42 -0.02
N ILE A 70 -11.51 1.36 -1.22
CA ILE A 70 -10.86 1.88 -2.44
C ILE A 70 -10.56 3.37 -2.28
N LEU A 71 -11.57 4.17 -1.88
CA LEU A 71 -11.41 5.60 -1.64
C LEU A 71 -10.38 5.88 -0.56
N PHE A 72 -10.43 5.14 0.55
CA PHE A 72 -9.47 5.24 1.64
C PHE A 72 -8.03 5.02 1.16
N ILE A 73 -7.78 3.97 0.37
CA ILE A 73 -6.45 3.65 -0.18
C ILE A 73 -5.96 4.75 -1.13
N ILE A 74 -6.82 5.24 -2.03
CA ILE A 74 -6.41 6.24 -3.04
C ILE A 74 -6.14 7.60 -2.39
N LEU A 75 -7.00 8.05 -1.47
CA LEU A 75 -6.90 9.39 -0.87
C LEU A 75 -5.78 9.50 0.16
N LEU A 76 -5.57 8.47 0.99
CA LEU A 76 -4.61 8.52 2.09
C LEU A 76 -3.30 7.77 1.79
N ASN A 77 -3.22 7.08 0.65
CA ASN A 77 -2.04 6.42 0.10
C ASN A 77 -1.22 5.68 1.18
N ILE A 78 0.00 6.15 1.51
CA ILE A 78 0.90 5.50 2.45
C ILE A 78 0.27 5.29 3.83
N PHE A 79 -0.45 6.29 4.35
CA PHE A 79 -1.14 6.16 5.65
C PHE A 79 -2.20 5.07 5.60
N ALA A 80 -2.98 5.03 4.52
CA ALA A 80 -3.97 3.97 4.32
C ALA A 80 -3.31 2.60 4.13
N GLY A 81 -2.16 2.51 3.48
CA GLY A 81 -1.38 1.29 3.37
C GLY A 81 -1.02 0.71 4.73
N ILE A 82 -0.51 1.54 5.66
CA ILE A 82 -0.22 1.11 7.04
C ILE A 82 -1.48 0.53 7.69
N VAL A 83 -2.56 1.31 7.75
CA VAL A 83 -3.81 0.87 8.39
C VAL A 83 -4.36 -0.40 7.74
N TYR A 84 -4.32 -0.48 6.41
CA TYR A 84 -4.79 -1.63 5.66
C TYR A 84 -4.00 -2.89 6.02
N PHE A 85 -2.68 -2.89 5.86
CA PHE A 85 -1.87 -4.10 6.05
C PHE A 85 -1.83 -4.59 7.50
N TYR A 86 -1.97 -3.69 8.48
CA TYR A 86 -1.91 -4.06 9.89
C TYR A 86 -3.28 -4.38 10.51
N LEU A 87 -4.35 -3.69 10.10
CA LEU A 87 -5.66 -3.80 10.77
C LEU A 87 -6.76 -4.36 9.85
N LEU A 88 -6.87 -3.88 8.61
CA LEU A 88 -8.06 -4.16 7.78
C LEU A 88 -7.91 -5.36 6.86
N ARG A 89 -6.70 -5.68 6.43
CA ARG A 89 -6.43 -6.70 5.40
C ARG A 89 -6.95 -8.09 5.80
N LYS A 90 -6.89 -8.45 7.09
CA LYS A 90 -7.46 -9.71 7.60
C LYS A 90 -8.96 -9.82 7.34
N ARG A 91 -9.69 -8.71 7.39
CA ARG A 91 -11.13 -8.66 7.10
C ARG A 91 -11.41 -8.86 5.61
N VAL A 92 -10.54 -8.32 4.75
CA VAL A 92 -10.69 -8.37 3.29
C VAL A 92 -10.32 -9.75 2.74
N ILE A 93 -9.19 -10.33 3.13
CA ILE A 93 -8.68 -11.57 2.52
C ILE A 93 -8.66 -12.78 3.46
N GLY A 94 -9.04 -12.62 4.73
CA GLY A 94 -8.95 -13.68 5.75
C GLY A 94 -7.54 -13.83 6.32
N ASP A 95 -7.39 -14.68 7.34
CA ASP A 95 -6.08 -14.98 7.91
C ASP A 95 -5.37 -16.03 7.02
N PRO A 96 -4.16 -15.78 6.49
CA PRO A 96 -3.46 -16.72 5.61
C PRO A 96 -2.98 -18.02 6.29
N LYS A 97 -3.29 -18.21 7.59
CA LYS A 97 -2.92 -19.38 8.39
C LYS A 97 -3.99 -20.48 8.45
N ASN A 98 -5.16 -20.28 7.83
CA ASN A 98 -6.18 -21.32 7.68
C ASN A 98 -6.29 -21.79 6.22
#